data_AF-A0A2D3VWA7-F1
#
_entry.id   AF-A0A2D3VWA7-F1
#
_cell.length_a   1.000
_cell.length_b   1.000
_cell.length_c   1.000
_cell.angle_alpha   90.00
_cell.angle_beta   90.00
_cell.angle_gamma   90.00
#
_symmetry.space_group_name_H-M   'P 1'
#
loop_
_entity.id
_entity.type
_entity.pdbx_description
1 polymer ?
#
loop_
_entity_poly.entity_id
_entity_poly.type
_entity_poly.pdbx_seq_one_letter_code
_entity_poly.pdbx_strand_id
1 'polypeptide(L)'
;MDNFLKKLFSMKVAIIFLFLFALVSGVATFVENDFGVDASWSAIYTTKWFEWIQIILGITIVVNIFAYKLLSFQKLPSLMFHVGFLV
;
A
#
# COMPACT_ATOMS: atom_id res chain seq x y z
N MET A 1 17.22 12.74 6.49
CA MET A 1 16.07 11.96 6.97
C MET A 1 16.43 11.39 8.32
N ASP A 2 15.69 11.78 9.34
CA ASP A 2 15.94 11.35 10.71
C ASP A 2 15.82 9.82 10.83
N ASN A 3 16.56 9.24 11.78
CA ASN A 3 16.57 7.79 11.99
C ASN A 3 15.17 7.21 12.26
N PHE A 4 14.26 8.02 12.79
CA PHE A 4 12.87 7.65 13.01
C PHE A 4 12.10 7.45 11.70
N LEU A 5 12.14 8.44 10.80
CA LEU A 5 11.47 8.38 9.50
C LEU A 5 12.00 7.22 8.63
N LYS A 6 13.30 6.92 8.69
CA LYS A 6 13.89 5.76 7.99
C LYS A 6 13.34 4.42 8.51
N LYS A 7 13.02 4.31 9.80
CA LYS A 7 12.43 3.09 10.37
C LYS A 7 10.96 2.95 9.98
N LEU A 8 10.21 4.06 10.05
CA LEU A 8 8.79 4.09 9.68
C LEU A 8 8.55 3.78 8.20
N PHE A 9 9.39 4.27 7.30
CA PHE A 9 9.23 4.03 5.85
C PHE A 9 10.22 2.98 5.32
N SER A 10 10.51 1.96 6.11
CA SER A 10 11.43 0.89 5.71
C SER A 10 10.74 -0.16 4.82
N MET A 11 11.54 -0.96 4.10
CA MET A 11 11.04 -2.09 3.30
C MET A 11 10.25 -3.12 4.14
N LYS A 12 10.58 -3.28 5.43
CA LYS A 12 9.82 -4.15 6.34
C LYS A 12 8.39 -3.63 6.55
N VAL A 13 8.25 -2.31 6.72
CA VAL A 13 6.93 -1.68 6.88
C VAL A 13 6.14 -1.79 5.59
N ALA A 14 6.77 -1.60 4.43
CA ALA A 14 6.11 -1.79 3.13
C ALA A 14 5.48 -3.18 3.01
N ILE A 15 6.22 -4.24 3.36
CA ILE A 15 5.73 -5.62 3.30
C ILE A 15 4.55 -5.82 4.26
N ILE A 16 4.64 -5.33 5.51
CA ILE A 16 3.57 -5.45 6.49
C ILE A 16 2.27 -4.80 5.98
N PHE A 17 2.37 -3.56 5.49
CA PHE A 17 1.20 -2.84 4.99
C PHE A 17 0.67 -3.43 3.67
N LEU A 18 1.53 -3.98 2.82
CA LEU A 18 1.10 -4.68 1.61
C LEU A 18 0.30 -5.94 1.94
N PHE A 19 0.75 -6.75 2.89
CA PHE A 19 0.00 -7.91 3.36
C PHE A 19 -1.33 -7.51 4.01
N LEU A 20 -1.32 -6.45 4.83
CA LEU A 20 -2.54 -5.96 5.46
C LEU A 20 -3.56 -5.48 4.41
N PHE A 21 -3.09 -4.72 3.42
CA PHE A 21 -3.92 -4.30 2.28
C PHE A 21 -4.51 -5.50 1.54
N ALA A 22 -3.69 -6.50 1.19
CA ALA A 22 -4.15 -7.70 0.48
C ALA A 22 -5.18 -8.51 1.28
N LEU A 23 -4.94 -8.72 2.59
CA LEU A 23 -5.87 -9.45 3.45
C LEU A 23 -7.20 -8.73 3.60
N VAL A 24 -7.18 -7.42 3.84
CA VAL A 24 -8.40 -6.63 4.00
C VAL A 24 -9.18 -6.57 2.69
N SER A 25 -8.52 -6.37 1.56
CA SER A 25 -9.17 -6.41 0.24
C SER A 25 -9.79 -7.78 -0.05
N GLY A 26 -9.10 -8.87 0.30
CA GLY A 26 -9.66 -10.21 0.17
C GLY A 26 -10.89 -10.43 1.05
N VAL A 27 -10.87 -9.96 2.30
CA VAL A 27 -12.05 -9.98 3.18
C VAL A 27 -13.18 -9.15 2.58
N ALA A 28 -12.87 -7.98 2.01
CA ALA A 28 -13.86 -7.11 1.38
C ALA A 28 -14.56 -7.79 0.18
N THR A 29 -13.87 -8.65 -0.56
CA THR A 29 -14.47 -9.47 -1.62
C THR A 29 -15.51 -10.45 -1.07
N PHE A 30 -15.23 -11.12 0.05
CA PHE A 30 -16.21 -12.02 0.68
C PHE A 30 -17.39 -11.24 1.27
N VAL A 31 -17.12 -10.10 1.91
CA VAL A 31 -18.19 -9.21 2.43
C VAL A 31 -19.09 -8.72 1.29
N GLU A 32 -18.52 -8.36 0.15
CA GLU A 32 -19.26 -7.96 -1.03
C GLU A 32 -20.15 -9.09 -1.57
N ASN A 33 -19.64 -10.32 -1.62
CA ASN A 33 -20.40 -11.49 -2.06
C ASN A 33 -21.59 -11.80 -1.14
N ASP A 34 -21.42 -11.67 0.17
CA ASP A 34 -22.42 -12.11 1.16
C ASP A 34 -23.42 -11.00 1.53
N PHE A 35 -22.99 -9.74 1.52
CA PHE A 35 -23.77 -8.59 2.00
C PHE A 35 -23.98 -7.49 0.95
N GLY A 36 -23.41 -7.65 -0.24
CA GLY A 36 -23.51 -6.70 -1.34
C GLY A 36 -22.47 -5.59 -1.31
N VAL A 37 -22.43 -4.84 -2.42
CA VAL A 37 -21.44 -3.78 -2.68
C VAL A 37 -21.52 -2.67 -1.62
N ASP A 38 -22.71 -2.17 -1.32
CA ASP A 38 -22.89 -1.06 -0.37
C ASP A 38 -22.38 -1.39 1.04
N ALA A 39 -22.55 -2.64 1.47
CA ALA A 39 -22.06 -3.12 2.75
C ALA A 39 -20.52 -3.19 2.77
N SER A 40 -19.89 -3.74 1.73
CA SER A 40 -18.43 -3.80 1.62
C SER A 40 -17.78 -2.41 1.58
N TRP A 41 -18.40 -1.48 0.84
CA TRP A 41 -17.91 -0.11 0.72
C TRP A 41 -18.01 0.67 2.03
N SER A 42 -19.15 0.61 2.71
CA SER A 42 -19.34 1.31 3.99
C SER A 42 -18.51 0.70 5.13
N ALA A 43 -18.32 -0.62 5.14
CA ALA A 43 -17.59 -1.31 6.20
C ALA A 43 -16.07 -1.27 6.03
N ILE A 44 -15.56 -1.20 4.79
CA ILE A 44 -14.13 -1.32 4.51
C ILE A 44 -13.64 -0.17 3.63
N TYR A 45 -14.06 -0.10 2.35
CA TYR A 45 -13.39 0.77 1.36
C TYR A 45 -13.45 2.27 1.68
N THR A 46 -14.53 2.75 2.30
CA THR A 46 -14.71 4.17 2.65
C THR A 46 -14.30 4.52 4.07
N THR A 47 -13.79 3.54 4.83
CA THR A 47 -13.42 3.75 6.22
C THR A 47 -12.06 4.42 6.35
N LYS A 48 -11.92 5.29 7.35
CA LYS A 48 -10.68 6.02 7.61
C LYS A 48 -9.49 5.11 7.90
N TRP A 49 -9.70 3.98 8.57
CA TRP A 49 -8.60 3.08 8.90
C TRP A 49 -8.03 2.38 7.66
N PHE A 50 -8.87 2.02 6.69
CA PHE A 50 -8.40 1.43 5.44
C PHE A 50 -7.72 2.46 4.53
N GLU A 51 -8.26 3.69 4.49
CA GLU A 51 -7.63 4.84 3.84
C GLU A 51 -6.20 5.07 4.38
N TRP A 52 -6.01 5.03 5.70
CA TRP A 52 -4.68 5.16 6.31
C TRP A 52 -3.71 4.05 5.93
N ILE A 53 -4.18 2.81 5.79
CA ILE A 53 -3.35 1.69 5.32
C ILE A 53 -2.81 2.00 3.91
N GLN A 54 -3.67 2.45 3.01
CA GLN A 54 -3.30 2.79 1.64
C GLN A 54 -2.34 4.00 1.59
N ILE A 55 -2.62 5.06 2.36
CA ILE A 55 -1.76 6.24 2.40
C ILE A 55 -0.37 5.90 2.94
N ILE A 56 -0.29 5.16 4.05
CA ILE A 56 1.00 4.79 4.64
C ILE A 56 1.77 3.88 3.67
N LEU A 57 1.10 2.90 3.04
CA LEU A 57 1.71 2.05 2.03
C LEU A 57 2.24 2.86 0.85
N GLY A 58 1.42 3.76 0.29
CA GLY A 58 1.78 4.62 -0.83
C GLY A 58 2.98 5.51 -0.52
N ILE A 59 2.97 6.22 0.62
CA ILE A 59 4.11 7.04 1.06
C ILE A 59 5.36 6.16 1.24
N THR A 60 5.22 4.96 1.82
CA THR A 60 6.35 4.03 2.01
C THR A 60 6.96 3.62 0.67
N ILE A 61 6.14 3.32 -0.33
CA ILE A 61 6.60 2.96 -1.66
C ILE A 61 7.34 4.14 -2.31
N VAL A 62 6.76 5.34 -2.26
CA VAL A 62 7.37 6.57 -2.80
C VAL A 62 8.73 6.83 -2.15
N VAL A 63 8.81 6.78 -0.82
CA VAL A 63 10.07 6.96 -0.08
C VAL A 63 11.11 5.92 -0.50
N ASN A 64 10.72 4.66 -0.65
CA ASN A 64 11.63 3.58 -1.07
C ASN A 64 12.13 3.75 -2.52
N ILE A 65 11.29 4.25 -3.44
CA ILE A 65 11.70 4.56 -4.82
C ILE A 65 12.90 5.52 -4.83
N PHE A 66 12.84 6.59 -4.02
CA PHE A 66 13.93 7.54 -3.91
C PHE A 66 15.11 7.00 -3.09
N ALA A 67 14.86 6.33 -1.96
CA ALA A 67 15.89 5.80 -1.07
C ALA A 67 16.81 4.78 -1.77
N TYR A 68 16.25 3.93 -2.65
CA TYR A 68 16.99 2.93 -3.40
C TYR A 68 17.42 3.38 -4.81
N LYS A 69 17.22 4.66 -5.14
CA LYS A 69 17.55 5.26 -6.45
C LYS A 69 17.01 4.42 -7.60
N LEU A 70 15.71 4.12 -7.56
CA LEU A 70 15.02 3.31 -8.56
C LEU A 70 14.73 4.07 -9.87
N LEU A 71 14.88 5.41 -9.86
CA LEU A 71 14.77 6.30 -11.04
C LEU A 71 15.96 6.17 -12.02
N SER A 72 16.42 4.96 -12.28
CA SER A 72 17.48 4.65 -13.25
C SER A 72 16.93 3.80 -14.38
N PHE A 73 17.37 4.05 -15.62
CA PHE A 73 16.99 3.27 -16.79
C PHE A 73 17.28 1.76 -16.63
N GLN A 74 18.34 1.40 -15.90
CA GLN A 74 18.68 0.00 -15.63
C GLN A 74 17.68 -0.70 -14.70
N LYS A 75 16.90 0.07 -13.94
CA LYS A 75 15.93 -0.43 -12.95
C LYS A 75 14.49 -0.16 -13.38
N LEU A 76 14.25 0.15 -14.65
CA LEU A 76 12.93 0.47 -15.18
C LEU A 76 11.86 -0.59 -14.85
N PRO A 77 12.12 -1.91 -15.01
CA PRO A 77 11.12 -2.93 -14.67
C PRO A 77 10.73 -2.90 -13.19
N SER A 78 11.72 -2.70 -12.31
CA SER A 78 11.48 -2.58 -10.87
C SER A 78 10.72 -1.30 -10.53
N LEU A 79 11.09 -0.17 -11.15
CA LEU A 79 10.39 1.10 -10.98
C LEU A 79 8.92 0.98 -11.40
N MET A 80 8.65 0.38 -12.57
CA MET A 80 7.29 0.17 -13.07
C MET A 80 6.45 -0.69 -12.12
N PHE A 81 7.04 -1.75 -11.57
CA PHE A 81 6.36 -2.58 -10.58
C PHE A 81 5.94 -1.77 -9.34
N HIS A 82 6.83 -0.93 -8.80
CA HIS A 82 6.50 -0.12 -7.62
C HIS A 82 5.50 0.99 -7.93
N VAL A 83 5.62 1.64 -9.09
CA VAL A 83 4.65 2.66 -9.54
C VAL A 83 3.27 2.04 -9.78
N GLY A 84 3.20 0.77 -10.20
CA GLY A 84 1.94 0.06 -10.37
C GLY A 84 1.09 -0.09 -9.09
N PHE A 85 1.69 0.02 -7.90
CA PHE A 85 0.94 0.05 -6.63
C PHE A 85 0.39 1.44 -6.27
N LEU A 86 0.79 2.49 -6.99
CA LEU A 86 0.38 3.88 -6.75
C LEU A 86 -0.73 4.36 -7.70
N VAL A 87 -1.12 3.53 -8.67
CA VAL A 87 -2.18 3.78 -9.66
C VAL A 87 -3.39 2.95 -9.30
#